data_AF-A0A6A3QHJ4-F1
#
_entry.id   AF-A0A6A3QHJ4-F1
#
_cell.length_a   1.000
_cell.length_b   1.000
_cell.length_c   1.000
_cell.angle_alpha   90.00
_cell.angle_beta   90.00
_cell.angle_gamma   90.00
#
_symmetry.space_group_name_H-M   'P 1'
#
loop_
_entity.id
_entity.type
_entity.pdbx_description
1 polymer ?
#
loop_
_entity_poly.entity_id
_entity_poly.type
_entity_poly.pdbx_seq_one_letter_code
_entity_poly.pdbx_strand_id
1 'polypeptide(L)'
;MAMPSKWGAQPPNPKNPCRGDGTDPVANRICDSTPRYLKIDYVRVYQDLSPDSIMNVGWDPKTHPTRQWILDHLDEYEDEENKLVEVRGRAFCRTDEDCTVQTKHRRRDNRSTVIFTGRCVNQRCECSGGTWTGPRCIVPSQPSAVSFSPPLIVSVCDGSLLFVLGIASCVAMRVKRKKDAEAAETEGKVKQQQRQHYELLRRQSSLHL
;
A
#
# COMPACT_ATOMS: atom_id res chain seq x y z
N MET A 1 4.64 18.04 36.10
CA MET A 1 5.88 18.11 35.30
C MET A 1 6.45 16.71 35.23
N ALA A 2 6.41 16.07 34.06
CA ALA A 2 7.16 14.85 33.82
C ALA A 2 8.54 15.28 33.28
N MET A 3 9.57 15.10 34.09
CA MET A 3 10.96 15.23 33.64
C MET A 3 11.49 13.81 33.46
N PRO A 4 12.06 13.47 32.29
CA PRO A 4 12.64 12.16 32.09
C PRO A 4 13.80 11.94 33.07
N SER A 5 13.73 10.85 33.83
CA SER A 5 14.71 10.44 34.86
C SER A 5 16.14 10.34 34.31
N LYS A 6 16.29 10.11 33.00
CA LYS A 6 17.57 9.96 32.31
C LYS A 6 18.39 11.26 32.22
N TRP A 7 17.80 12.42 32.51
CA TRP A 7 18.49 13.73 32.46
C TRP A 7 19.06 14.19 33.81
N GLY A 8 19.12 13.29 34.81
CA GLY A 8 19.67 13.59 36.15
C GLY A 8 18.75 14.47 37.01
N ALA A 9 17.57 14.85 36.52
CA ALA A 9 16.57 15.57 37.29
C ALA A 9 15.69 14.59 38.06
N GLN A 10 15.88 14.51 39.37
CA GLN A 10 15.09 13.64 40.25
C GLN A 10 13.97 14.45 40.92
N PRO A 11 12.70 14.01 40.87
CA PRO A 11 11.62 14.68 41.58
C PRO A 11 11.86 14.62 43.09
N PRO A 12 11.36 15.59 43.88
CA PRO A 12 11.63 15.66 45.32
C PRO A 12 11.20 14.39 46.07
N ASN A 13 10.12 13.74 45.60
CA ASN A 13 9.61 12.50 46.15
C ASN A 13 9.45 11.44 45.04
N PRO A 14 10.52 10.70 44.69
CA PRO A 14 10.44 9.64 43.69
C PRO A 14 9.46 8.55 44.12
N LYS A 15 8.62 8.06 43.19
CA LYS A 15 7.61 7.01 43.40
C LYS A 15 6.46 7.38 44.34
N ASN A 16 6.41 8.60 44.85
CA ASN A 16 5.37 9.10 45.75
C ASN A 16 4.69 10.35 45.15
N PRO A 17 3.53 10.78 45.68
CA PRO A 17 2.99 12.11 45.39
C PRO A 17 4.03 13.21 45.61
N CYS A 18 3.91 14.36 44.94
CA CYS A 18 4.94 15.40 44.98
C CYS A 18 5.36 15.79 46.40
N ARG A 19 4.40 15.90 47.33
CA ARG A 19 4.65 16.26 48.74
C ARG A 19 5.12 15.09 49.62
N GLY A 20 5.14 13.86 49.11
CA GLY A 20 5.44 12.68 49.91
C GLY A 20 4.46 12.55 51.08
N ASP A 21 4.99 12.54 52.30
CA ASP A 21 4.25 12.56 53.57
C ASP A 21 3.88 13.98 54.07
N GLY A 22 4.35 15.02 53.38
CA GLY A 22 4.09 16.42 53.69
C GLY A 22 5.00 17.03 54.77
N THR A 23 6.01 16.31 55.26
CA THR A 23 6.88 16.80 56.36
C THR A 23 8.11 17.58 55.88
N ASP A 24 8.56 17.37 54.64
CA ASP A 24 9.70 18.07 54.06
C ASP A 24 9.32 19.48 53.54
N PRO A 25 9.77 20.56 54.22
CA PRO A 25 9.43 21.93 53.81
C PRO A 25 10.05 22.32 52.46
N VAL A 26 11.14 21.70 52.03
CA VAL A 26 11.79 21.96 50.75
C VAL A 26 10.97 21.33 49.61
N ALA A 27 10.60 20.06 49.75
CA ALA A 27 9.72 19.38 48.79
C ALA A 27 8.37 20.10 48.66
N ASN A 28 7.75 20.47 49.78
CA ASN A 28 6.47 21.17 49.79
C ASN A 28 6.52 22.49 49.02
N ARG A 29 7.54 23.33 49.25
CA ARG A 29 7.72 24.59 48.53
C ARG A 29 7.90 24.38 47.02
N ILE A 30 8.59 23.32 46.61
CA ILE A 30 8.75 22.97 45.18
C ILE A 30 7.39 22.58 44.58
N CYS A 31 6.60 21.77 45.29
CA CYS A 31 5.27 21.36 44.85
C CYS A 31 4.28 22.53 44.78
N ASP A 32 4.34 23.44 45.74
CA ASP A 32 3.49 24.64 45.80
C ASP A 32 3.80 25.62 44.67
N SER A 33 5.03 25.61 44.16
CA SER A 33 5.44 26.44 43.02
C SER A 33 4.86 25.97 41.67
N THR A 34 4.10 24.86 41.64
CA THR A 34 3.51 24.33 40.41
C THR A 34 2.07 24.81 40.19
N PRO A 35 1.65 25.07 38.93
CA PRO A 35 2.38 24.92 37.66
C PRO A 35 3.39 26.03 37.38
N ARG A 36 4.59 25.66 36.89
CA ARG A 36 5.61 26.59 36.40
C ARG A 36 5.56 26.67 34.87
N TYR A 37 5.65 27.88 34.33
CA TYR A 37 5.57 28.13 32.89
C TYR A 37 6.97 28.45 32.34
N LEU A 38 7.41 27.70 31.34
CA LEU A 38 8.60 28.02 30.55
C LEU A 38 8.15 28.82 29.32
N LYS A 39 8.61 30.07 29.20
CA LYS A 39 8.40 30.89 28.00
C LYS A 39 9.68 30.89 27.18
N ILE A 40 9.60 30.39 25.95
CA ILE A 40 10.66 30.48 24.95
C ILE A 40 10.15 31.46 23.89
N ASP A 41 10.83 32.59 23.71
CA ASP A 41 10.42 33.61 22.75
C ASP A 41 10.78 33.17 21.31
N TYR A 42 12.04 32.81 21.09
CA TYR A 42 12.47 32.12 19.87
C TYR A 42 13.75 31.32 20.10
N VAL A 43 13.94 30.29 19.28
CA VAL A 43 15.21 29.57 19.12
C VAL A 43 15.68 29.78 17.69
N ARG A 44 16.93 30.14 17.51
CA ARG A 44 17.56 30.22 16.18
C ARG A 44 18.69 29.21 16.11
N VAL A 45 18.72 28.48 15.01
CA VAL A 45 19.80 27.56 14.66
C VAL A 45 20.40 28.08 13.36
N TYR A 46 21.71 28.34 13.38
CA TYR A 46 22.45 28.80 12.21
C TYR A 46 23.31 27.67 11.68
N GLN A 47 23.41 27.58 10.36
CA GLN A 47 24.36 26.70 9.69
C GLN A 47 25.62 27.51 9.36
N ASP A 48 26.77 26.90 9.59
CA ASP A 48 28.04 27.44 9.09
C ASP A 48 28.14 27.14 7.59
N LEU A 49 28.30 28.20 6.80
CA LEU A 49 28.38 28.15 5.35
C LEU A 49 29.80 28.42 4.84
N SER A 50 30.79 28.50 5.74
CA SER A 50 32.18 28.69 5.35
C SER A 50 32.68 27.52 4.49
N PRO A 51 33.62 27.75 3.55
CA PRO A 51 34.18 26.70 2.71
C PRO A 51 34.87 25.57 3.50
N ASP A 52 35.36 25.90 4.70
CA ASP A 52 36.06 24.99 5.61
C ASP A 52 35.12 24.35 6.65
N SER A 53 33.81 24.56 6.52
CA SER A 53 32.85 24.03 7.48
C SER A 53 32.82 22.50 7.45
N ILE A 54 32.92 21.89 8.62
CA ILE A 54 32.71 20.44 8.81
C ILE A 54 31.22 20.07 8.86
N MET A 55 30.32 21.05 8.74
CA MET A 55 28.87 20.81 8.74
C MET A 55 28.43 20.21 7.41
N ASN A 56 27.85 19.01 7.46
CA ASN A 56 27.25 18.39 6.28
C ASN A 56 25.80 18.84 6.09
N VAL A 57 25.54 19.57 5.00
CA VAL A 57 24.20 20.05 4.64
C VAL A 57 23.58 19.14 3.58
N GLY A 58 22.46 18.48 3.91
CA GLY A 58 21.74 17.64 2.97
C GLY A 58 20.81 16.63 3.64
N TRP A 59 19.97 15.98 2.83
CA TRP A 59 18.97 15.01 3.30
C TRP A 59 19.54 13.61 3.56
N ASP A 60 20.81 13.37 3.23
CA ASP A 60 21.50 12.08 3.44
C ASP A 60 23.02 12.26 3.35
N PRO A 61 23.67 12.89 4.34
CA PRO A 61 25.11 13.10 4.29
C PRO A 61 25.87 11.79 4.46
N LYS A 62 26.86 11.52 3.59
CA LYS A 62 27.64 10.26 3.58
C LYS A 62 28.32 9.90 4.90
N THR A 63 28.53 10.88 5.77
CA THR A 63 29.15 10.68 7.08
C THR A 63 28.19 10.18 8.15
N HIS A 64 26.88 10.15 7.86
CA HIS A 64 25.86 9.72 8.79
C HIS A 64 25.31 8.36 8.41
N PRO A 65 24.78 7.60 9.37
CA PRO A 65 24.24 6.30 9.08
C PRO A 65 23.04 6.38 8.15
N THR A 66 23.03 5.48 7.16
CA THR A 66 21.88 5.34 6.26
C THR A 66 20.69 4.75 7.00
N ARG A 67 19.48 4.91 6.44
CA ARG A 67 18.28 4.21 6.95
C ARG A 67 18.52 2.71 7.10
N GLN A 68 19.17 2.07 6.12
CA GLN A 68 19.42 0.63 6.17
C GLN A 68 20.37 0.29 7.32
N TRP A 69 21.46 1.05 7.47
CA TRP A 69 22.39 0.85 8.57
C TRP A 69 21.66 0.96 9.93
N ILE A 70 20.78 1.95 10.12
CA ILE A 70 20.05 2.13 11.39
C ILE A 70 19.14 0.94 11.66
N LEU A 71 18.45 0.42 10.64
CA LEU A 71 17.59 -0.76 10.78
C LEU A 71 18.40 -2.03 11.07
N ASP A 72 19.62 -2.13 10.53
CA ASP A 72 20.51 -3.28 10.74
C ASP A 72 21.21 -3.25 12.12
N HIS A 73 21.29 -2.08 12.77
CA HIS A 73 21.90 -1.86 14.10
C HIS A 73 20.85 -1.38 15.12
N LEU A 74 19.61 -1.84 14.98
CA LEU A 74 18.48 -1.32 15.75
C LEU A 74 18.64 -1.55 17.27
N ASP A 75 19.39 -2.58 17.66
CA ASP A 75 19.77 -2.89 19.03
C ASP A 75 20.62 -1.79 19.70
N GLU A 76 21.33 -0.96 18.92
CA GLU A 76 22.05 0.20 19.45
C GLU A 76 21.12 1.40 19.75
N TYR A 77 19.93 1.43 19.12
CA TYR A 77 18.99 2.55 19.19
C TYR A 77 17.73 2.26 20.01
N GLU A 78 17.47 0.99 20.30
CA GLU A 78 16.36 0.56 21.12
C GLU A 78 16.78 0.10 22.51
N ASP A 79 15.95 0.42 23.50
CA ASP A 79 15.99 -0.23 24.82
C ASP A 79 14.57 -0.67 25.22
N GLU A 80 14.36 -1.11 26.46
CA GLU A 80 13.03 -1.52 26.94
C GLU A 80 12.03 -0.35 27.02
N GLU A 81 12.52 0.90 27.08
CA GLU A 81 11.72 2.12 27.22
C GLU A 81 11.57 2.88 25.89
N ASN A 82 12.45 2.65 24.92
CA ASN A 82 12.52 3.33 23.63
C ASN A 82 12.55 2.32 22.46
N LYS A 83 11.40 1.72 22.15
CA LYS A 83 11.25 0.84 20.99
C LYS A 83 11.03 1.62 19.70
N LEU A 84 11.46 1.08 18.55
CA LEU A 84 11.07 1.57 17.24
C LEU A 84 9.57 1.40 17.10
N VAL A 85 8.86 2.51 17.12
CA VAL A 85 7.43 2.55 16.84
C VAL A 85 7.22 3.02 15.42
N GLU A 86 6.65 2.15 14.58
CA GLU A 86 6.24 2.49 13.24
C GLU A 86 5.16 3.60 13.29
N VAL A 87 5.49 4.79 12.79
CA VAL A 87 4.55 5.91 12.74
C VAL A 87 3.60 5.74 11.56
N ARG A 88 2.30 5.62 11.84
CA ARG A 88 1.25 5.56 10.82
C ARG A 88 0.44 6.84 10.79
N GLY A 89 0.65 7.63 9.74
CA GLY A 89 -0.09 8.86 9.49
C GLY A 89 0.24 10.00 10.45
N ARG A 90 -0.70 10.93 10.62
CA ARG A 90 -0.67 12.11 11.50
C ARG A 90 0.19 13.29 11.03
N ALA A 91 0.81 13.23 9.85
CA ALA A 91 1.33 14.44 9.23
C ALA A 91 0.19 15.44 8.99
N PHE A 92 0.51 16.73 9.03
CA PHE A 92 -0.43 17.75 8.60
C PHE A 92 -0.72 17.61 7.10
N CYS A 93 -1.98 17.76 6.74
CA CYS A 93 -2.46 17.69 5.36
C CYS A 93 -3.56 18.72 5.13
N ARG A 94 -3.72 19.11 3.86
CA ARG A 94 -4.84 19.92 3.38
C ARG A 94 -5.77 19.11 2.51
N THR A 95 -5.22 18.20 1.72
CA THR A 95 -5.96 17.32 0.81
C THR A 95 -5.43 15.88 0.90
N ASP A 96 -6.21 14.92 0.40
CA ASP A 96 -5.80 13.51 0.35
C ASP A 96 -4.49 13.30 -0.43
N GLU A 97 -4.18 14.19 -1.37
CA GLU A 97 -2.95 14.18 -2.15
C GLU A 97 -1.68 14.35 -1.30
N ASP A 98 -1.76 15.04 -0.15
CA ASP A 98 -0.64 15.18 0.79
C ASP A 98 -0.28 13.86 1.49
N CYS A 99 -1.24 12.93 1.52
CA CYS A 99 -1.18 11.64 2.21
C CYS A 99 -1.08 10.47 1.22
N THR A 100 -0.84 10.77 -0.06
CA THR A 100 -0.93 9.81 -1.15
C THR A 100 0.34 9.79 -1.98
N VAL A 101 0.77 8.61 -2.44
CA VAL A 101 1.94 8.51 -3.32
C VAL A 101 1.60 9.05 -4.71
N GLN A 102 2.31 10.10 -5.11
CA GLN A 102 2.26 10.66 -6.46
C GLN A 102 3.47 10.20 -7.27
N THR A 103 3.26 9.32 -8.25
CA THR A 103 4.34 8.94 -9.17
C THR A 103 4.34 9.86 -10.39
N LYS A 104 5.27 10.83 -10.42
CA LYS A 104 5.60 11.54 -11.66
C LYS A 104 6.36 10.58 -12.59
N HIS A 105 5.67 9.95 -13.53
CA HIS A 105 6.36 9.16 -14.55
C HIS A 105 7.23 10.07 -15.43
N ARG A 106 8.54 9.83 -15.41
CA ARG A 106 9.56 10.53 -16.20
C ARG A 106 9.58 10.11 -17.68
N ARG A 107 8.46 9.65 -18.23
CA ARG A 107 8.34 9.23 -19.64
C ARG A 107 7.19 9.97 -20.29
N ARG A 108 7.55 10.90 -21.19
CA ARG A 108 6.86 11.48 -22.37
C ARG A 108 5.36 11.82 -22.31
N ASP A 109 4.54 11.12 -21.54
CA ASP A 109 3.14 11.42 -21.25
C ASP A 109 3.02 12.08 -19.88
N ASN A 110 2.38 13.25 -19.86
CA ASN A 110 2.13 14.08 -18.68
C ASN A 110 1.04 13.48 -17.76
N ARG A 111 0.97 12.15 -17.63
CA ARG A 111 -0.02 11.45 -16.82
C ARG A 111 0.62 11.03 -15.49
N SER A 112 0.27 11.76 -14.43
CA SER A 112 0.53 11.35 -13.06
C SER A 112 -0.44 10.22 -12.68
N THR A 113 0.09 9.07 -12.29
CA THR A 113 -0.71 8.01 -11.65
C THR A 113 -0.67 8.25 -10.15
N VAL A 114 -1.85 8.37 -9.54
CA VAL A 114 -2.00 8.57 -8.10
C VAL A 114 -2.34 7.21 -7.49
N ILE A 115 -1.47 6.69 -6.63
CA ILE A 115 -1.71 5.44 -5.90
C ILE A 115 -2.24 5.84 -4.55
N PHE A 116 -3.52 5.56 -4.29
CA PHE A 116 -4.18 5.97 -3.05
C PHE A 116 -3.65 5.22 -1.82
N THR A 117 -2.90 5.91 -0.96
CA THR A 117 -2.24 5.32 0.22
C THR A 117 -2.67 5.92 1.55
N GLY A 118 -3.38 7.05 1.53
CA GLY A 118 -3.90 7.70 2.73
C GLY A 118 -4.92 8.80 2.44
N ARG A 119 -5.61 9.25 3.49
CA ARG A 119 -6.62 10.33 3.47
C ARG A 119 -6.23 11.46 4.38
N CYS A 120 -6.70 12.66 4.07
CA CYS A 120 -6.63 13.79 4.95
C CYS A 120 -7.90 13.91 5.79
N VAL A 121 -7.82 13.50 7.05
CA VAL A 121 -8.93 13.51 8.00
C VAL A 121 -8.59 14.47 9.14
N ASN A 122 -9.43 15.48 9.38
CA ASN A 122 -9.19 16.49 10.43
C ASN A 122 -7.79 17.14 10.35
N GLN A 123 -7.35 17.50 9.14
CA GLN A 123 -6.01 18.06 8.85
C GLN A 123 -4.84 17.14 9.24
N ARG A 124 -5.09 15.83 9.38
CA ARG A 124 -4.10 14.81 9.68
C ARG A 124 -4.18 13.66 8.69
N CYS A 125 -3.05 13.14 8.25
CA CYS A 125 -3.04 11.97 7.38
C CYS A 125 -3.49 10.71 8.13
N GLU A 126 -4.33 9.91 7.51
CA GLU A 126 -4.73 8.58 7.97
C GLU A 126 -4.41 7.56 6.87
N CYS A 127 -3.62 6.53 7.20
CA CYS A 127 -3.13 5.59 6.19
C CYS A 127 -4.22 4.61 5.77
N SER A 128 -4.31 4.38 4.47
CA SER A 128 -5.25 3.45 3.87
C SER A 128 -4.70 2.02 4.03
N GLY A 129 -5.24 1.30 5.02
CA GLY A 129 -4.87 -0.10 5.30
C GLY A 129 -3.52 -0.27 5.99
N GLY A 130 -3.08 -1.53 6.13
CA GLY A 130 -1.85 -1.90 6.87
C GLY A 130 -0.58 -1.99 6.03
N THR A 131 -0.64 -1.70 4.74
CA THR A 131 0.50 -1.82 3.79
C THR A 131 1.31 -0.54 3.67
N TRP A 132 0.80 0.57 4.21
CA TRP A 132 1.40 1.89 4.12
C TRP A 132 1.64 2.49 5.50
N THR A 133 2.68 3.29 5.58
CA THR A 133 3.22 3.83 6.81
C THR A 133 3.96 5.15 6.59
N GLY A 134 4.50 5.68 7.67
CA GLY A 134 5.10 6.99 7.75
C GLY A 134 4.05 8.07 8.01
N PRO A 135 4.49 9.29 8.36
CA PRO A 135 3.60 10.39 8.70
C PRO A 135 2.59 10.76 7.60
N ARG A 136 2.99 10.60 6.33
CA ARG A 136 2.19 10.89 5.14
C ARG A 136 1.72 9.63 4.41
N CYS A 137 1.88 8.43 4.97
CA CYS A 137 1.42 7.18 4.35
C CYS A 137 2.04 6.89 2.97
N ILE A 138 3.26 7.36 2.73
CA ILE A 138 3.97 7.18 1.45
C ILE A 138 5.06 6.11 1.51
N VAL A 139 5.26 5.50 2.67
CA VAL A 139 6.28 4.47 2.88
C VAL A 139 5.58 3.11 2.96
N PRO A 140 6.04 2.06 2.28
CA PRO A 140 5.50 0.72 2.47
C PRO A 140 5.88 0.19 3.87
N SER A 141 4.95 -0.47 4.55
CA SER A 141 5.16 -1.00 5.90
C SER A 141 6.13 -2.21 5.95
N GLN A 142 6.38 -2.88 4.82
CA GLN A 142 7.40 -3.92 4.70
C GLN A 142 8.46 -3.54 3.67
N PRO A 143 9.77 -3.61 4.02
CA PRO A 143 10.86 -3.28 3.10
C PRO A 143 11.01 -4.26 1.92
N SER A 144 10.32 -5.41 1.95
CA SER A 144 10.47 -6.48 0.94
C SER A 144 9.43 -6.48 -0.19
N ALA A 145 8.42 -5.62 -0.16
CA ALA A 145 7.34 -5.66 -1.15
C ALA A 145 7.51 -4.62 -2.26
N VAL A 146 8.62 -4.71 -3.01
CA VAL A 146 8.64 -4.18 -4.39
C VAL A 146 7.86 -5.15 -5.26
N SER A 147 6.54 -5.18 -5.09
CA SER A 147 5.62 -5.91 -5.96
C SER A 147 4.27 -5.21 -5.92
N PHE A 148 4.10 -4.25 -6.82
CA PHE A 148 2.82 -3.63 -7.16
C PHE A 148 1.94 -4.62 -7.94
N SER A 149 1.67 -5.77 -7.35
CA SER A 149 0.70 -6.73 -7.87
C SER A 149 -0.61 -6.54 -7.10
N PRO A 150 -1.78 -6.56 -7.78
CA PRO A 150 -3.05 -6.71 -7.10
C PRO A 150 -2.97 -7.88 -6.10
N PRO A 151 -3.65 -7.81 -4.95
CA PRO A 151 -3.61 -8.87 -3.94
C PRO A 151 -3.74 -10.24 -4.61
N LEU A 152 -2.81 -11.16 -4.32
CA LEU A 152 -2.67 -12.44 -5.04
C LEU A 152 -3.99 -13.18 -5.23
N ILE A 153 -4.90 -13.05 -4.25
CA ILE A 153 -6.24 -13.61 -4.28
C ILE A 153 -7.05 -13.12 -5.49
N VAL A 154 -7.02 -11.82 -5.80
CA VAL A 154 -7.76 -11.22 -6.92
C VAL A 154 -7.20 -11.73 -8.25
N SER A 155 -5.87 -11.80 -8.38
CA SER A 155 -5.20 -12.30 -9.59
C SER A 155 -5.51 -13.79 -9.85
N VAL A 156 -5.57 -14.61 -8.79
CA VAL A 156 -5.93 -16.03 -8.89
C VAL A 156 -7.40 -16.22 -9.27
N CYS A 157 -8.32 -15.41 -8.73
CA CYS A 157 -9.73 -15.46 -9.07
C CYS A 157 -9.98 -15.10 -10.54
N ASP A 158 -9.39 -14.01 -11.03
CA ASP A 158 -9.56 -13.55 -12.40
C ASP A 158 -8.98 -14.56 -13.41
N GLY A 159 -7.80 -15.12 -13.12
CA GLY A 159 -7.19 -16.15 -13.96
C GLY A 159 -8.04 -17.42 -14.04
N SER A 160 -8.61 -17.85 -12.92
CA SER A 160 -9.47 -19.03 -12.85
C SER A 160 -10.77 -18.85 -13.63
N LEU A 161 -11.40 -17.67 -13.52
CA LEU A 161 -12.63 -17.36 -14.23
C LEU A 161 -12.42 -17.35 -15.76
N LEU A 162 -11.34 -16.71 -16.22
CA LEU A 162 -10.99 -16.67 -17.64
C LEU A 162 -10.66 -18.06 -18.20
N PHE A 163 -10.01 -18.91 -17.41
CA PHE A 163 -9.69 -20.28 -17.80
C PHE A 163 -10.95 -21.14 -17.97
N VAL A 164 -11.90 -21.05 -17.02
CA VAL A 164 -13.19 -21.76 -17.09
C VAL A 164 -14.02 -21.28 -18.28
N LEU A 165 -14.10 -19.98 -18.53
CA LEU A 165 -14.80 -19.42 -19.70
C LEU A 165 -14.16 -19.88 -21.01
N GLY A 166 -12.82 -19.95 -21.07
CA GLY A 166 -12.09 -20.48 -22.21
C GLY A 166 -12.42 -21.94 -22.52
N ILE A 167 -12.45 -22.80 -21.49
CA ILE A 167 -12.84 -24.22 -21.64
C ILE A 167 -14.30 -24.33 -22.10
N ALA A 168 -15.21 -23.59 -21.48
CA ALA A 168 -16.64 -23.61 -21.85
C ALA A 168 -16.85 -23.19 -23.31
N SER A 169 -16.15 -22.15 -23.78
CA SER A 169 -16.18 -21.70 -25.17
C SER A 169 -15.67 -22.78 -26.14
N CYS A 170 -14.54 -23.42 -25.82
CA CYS A 170 -13.98 -24.53 -26.60
C CYS A 170 -14.95 -25.73 -26.70
N VAL A 171 -15.62 -26.09 -25.60
CA VAL A 171 -16.60 -27.17 -25.60
C VAL A 171 -17.84 -26.78 -26.42
N ALA A 172 -18.36 -25.57 -26.25
CA ALA A 172 -19.51 -25.07 -27.02
C ALA A 172 -19.23 -25.06 -28.53
N MET A 173 -18.04 -24.62 -28.95
CA MET A 173 -17.61 -24.68 -30.35
C MET A 173 -17.54 -26.11 -30.89
N ARG A 174 -17.02 -27.07 -30.10
CA ARG A 174 -16.98 -28.48 -30.51
C ARG A 174 -18.37 -29.10 -30.66
N VAL A 175 -19.28 -28.81 -29.72
CA VAL A 175 -20.68 -29.29 -29.79
C VAL A 175 -21.40 -28.70 -31.00
N LYS A 176 -21.23 -27.40 -31.26
CA LYS A 176 -21.83 -26.74 -32.42
C LYS A 176 -21.31 -27.35 -33.73
N ARG A 177 -19.99 -27.52 -33.87
CA ARG A 177 -19.39 -28.16 -35.06
C ARG A 177 -19.88 -29.60 -35.27
N LYS A 178 -20.09 -30.36 -34.19
CA LYS A 178 -20.64 -31.72 -34.27
C LYS A 178 -22.09 -31.71 -34.76
N LYS A 179 -22.94 -30.84 -34.22
CA LYS A 179 -24.34 -30.69 -34.66
C LYS A 179 -24.44 -30.23 -36.13
N ASP A 180 -23.60 -29.28 -36.53
CA ASP A 180 -23.57 -28.79 -37.92
C ASP A 180 -23.14 -29.89 -38.90
N ALA A 181 -22.17 -30.75 -38.50
CA ALA A 181 -21.74 -31.90 -39.30
C ALA A 181 -22.83 -32.97 -39.41
N GLU A 182 -23.52 -33.29 -38.31
CA GLU A 182 -24.65 -34.23 -38.30
C GLU A 182 -25.81 -33.72 -39.18
N ALA A 183 -26.12 -32.42 -39.10
CA ALA A 183 -27.13 -31.79 -39.96
C ALA A 183 -26.74 -31.85 -41.45
N ALA A 184 -25.49 -31.53 -41.80
CA ALA A 184 -24.99 -31.62 -43.17
C ALA A 184 -25.06 -33.05 -43.74
N GLU A 185 -24.78 -34.07 -42.92
CA GLU A 185 -24.89 -35.47 -43.34
C GLU A 185 -26.35 -35.87 -43.62
N THR A 186 -27.29 -35.45 -42.76
CA THR A 186 -28.73 -35.72 -42.97
C THR A 186 -29.27 -35.04 -44.23
N GLU A 187 -28.92 -33.77 -44.47
CA GLU A 187 -29.29 -33.09 -45.71
C GLU A 187 -28.68 -33.77 -46.95
N GLY A 188 -27.45 -34.25 -46.85
CA GLY A 188 -26.78 -35.01 -47.91
C GLY A 188 -27.54 -36.29 -48.28
N LYS A 189 -27.96 -37.08 -47.28
CA LYS A 189 -28.74 -38.32 -47.48
C LYS A 189 -30.11 -38.03 -48.11
N VAL A 190 -30.81 -36.98 -47.67
CA VAL A 190 -32.10 -36.57 -48.24
C VAL A 190 -31.95 -36.15 -49.71
N LYS A 191 -30.95 -35.33 -50.03
CA LYS A 191 -30.66 -34.91 -51.42
C LYS A 191 -30.29 -36.11 -52.30
N GLN A 192 -29.59 -37.10 -51.76
CA GLN A 192 -29.22 -38.32 -52.50
C GLN A 192 -30.45 -39.20 -52.79
N GLN A 193 -31.35 -39.38 -51.81
CA GLN A 193 -32.62 -40.08 -52.02
C GLN A 193 -33.51 -39.38 -53.05
N GLN A 194 -33.60 -38.05 -53.00
CA GLN A 194 -34.36 -37.27 -53.99
C GLN A 194 -33.80 -37.45 -55.41
N ARG A 195 -32.46 -37.46 -55.59
CA ARG A 195 -31.84 -37.73 -56.90
C ARG A 195 -32.15 -39.12 -57.41
N GLN A 196 -32.06 -40.15 -56.57
CA GLN A 196 -32.40 -41.52 -56.95
C GLN A 196 -33.86 -41.66 -57.37
N HIS A 197 -34.78 -41.04 -56.61
CA HIS A 197 -36.20 -41.03 -56.95
C HIS A 197 -36.48 -40.29 -58.27
N TYR A 198 -35.81 -39.15 -58.50
CA TYR A 198 -35.90 -38.42 -59.77
C TYR A 198 -35.37 -39.23 -60.96
N GLU A 199 -34.25 -39.94 -60.79
CA GLU A 199 -33.71 -40.83 -61.83
C GLU A 199 -34.63 -42.00 -62.15
N LEU A 200 -35.29 -42.58 -61.14
CA LEU A 200 -36.30 -43.63 -61.34
C LEU A 200 -37.49 -43.12 -62.17
N LEU A 201 -38.04 -41.96 -61.81
CA LEU A 201 -39.13 -41.33 -62.56
C LEU A 201 -38.72 -41.01 -64.00
N ARG A 202 -37.50 -40.51 -64.20
CA ARG A 202 -36.95 -40.23 -65.53
C ARG A 202 -36.86 -41.51 -66.38
N ARG A 203 -36.35 -42.61 -65.82
CA ARG A 203 -36.25 -43.90 -66.53
C ARG A 203 -37.63 -44.49 -66.88
N GLN A 204 -38.62 -44.37 -66.00
CA GLN A 204 -39.99 -44.77 -66.30
C GLN A 204 -40.58 -43.95 -67.45
N SER A 205 -40.36 -42.62 -67.46
CA SER A 205 -40.87 -41.77 -68.53
C SER A 205 -40.26 -42.08 -69.90
N SER A 206 -38.98 -42.49 -69.95
CA SER A 206 -38.32 -42.90 -71.19
C SER A 206 -38.74 -44.28 -71.72
N LEU A 207 -39.43 -45.10 -70.91
CA LEU A 207 -39.93 -46.42 -71.31
C LEU A 207 -41.38 -46.38 -71.83
N HIS A 208 -42.06 -45.25 -71.71
CA HIS A 208 -43.45 -45.04 -72.12
C HIS A 208 -43.61 -44.15 -73.38
N LEU A 209 -42.51 -43.96 -74.13
CA LEU A 209 -42.42 -43.31 -75.44
C LEU A 209 -41.88 -44.32 -76.46
#